data_AF-A0A942V1G3-F1
#
_entry.id   AF-A0A942V1G3-F1
#
_cell.length_a   1.000
_cell.length_b   1.000
_cell.length_c   1.000
_cell.angle_alpha   90.00
_cell.angle_beta   90.00
_cell.angle_gamma   90.00
#
_symmetry.space_group_name_H-M   'P 1'
#
loop_
_entity.id
_entity.type
_entity.pdbx_description
1 polymer ?
#
loop_
_entity_poly.entity_id
_entity_poly.type
_entity_poly.pdbx_seq_one_letter_code
_entity_poly.pdbx_strand_id
1 'polypeptide(L)' 'MRKKFTQIGNSWGIIFPKAILELINVNPVKDEVDIKVVDDKLIITKYKEEN' A
#
# COMPACT_ATOMS: atom_id res chain seq x y z
N MET A 1 -8.11 -12.04 -0.87
CA MET A 1 -7.97 -11.92 0.61
C MET A 1 -8.94 -10.87 1.11
N ARG A 2 -9.69 -11.11 2.19
CA ARG A 2 -10.54 -10.08 2.82
C ARG A 2 -9.77 -9.48 4.01
N LYS A 3 -9.64 -8.16 4.03
CA LYS A 3 -8.99 -7.37 5.10
C LYS A 3 -9.94 -6.25 5.50
N LYS A 4 -9.86 -5.80 6.74
CA LYS A 4 -10.53 -4.58 7.22
C LYS A 4 -9.46 -3.53 7.51
N PHE A 5 -9.85 -2.27 7.42
CA PHE A 5 -9.04 -1.20 7.97
C PHE A 5 -8.97 -1.34 9.49
N THR A 6 -7.80 -1.03 10.04
CA THR A 6 -7.60 -0.86 11.46
C THR A 6 -7.36 0.62 11.75
N GLN A 7 -7.84 1.07 12.90
CA GLN A 7 -7.51 2.39 13.39
C GLN A 7 -6.05 2.42 13.85
N ILE A 8 -5.31 3.45 13.44
CA ILE A 8 -3.92 3.72 13.83
C ILE A 8 -3.88 5.19 14.26
N GLY A 9 -3.96 5.44 15.57
CA GLY A 9 -4.15 6.79 16.10
C GLY A 9 -5.44 7.44 15.58
N ASN A 10 -5.31 8.59 14.94
CA ASN A 10 -6.42 9.31 14.28
C ASN A 10 -6.57 8.96 12.79
N SER A 11 -5.90 7.91 12.32
CA SER A 11 -5.90 7.49 10.92
C SER A 11 -6.40 6.06 10.76
N TRP A 12 -6.66 5.65 9.52
CA TRP A 12 -7.02 4.28 9.15
C TRP A 12 -5.93 3.68 8.28
N GLY A 13 -5.62 2.40 8.47
CA GLY A 13 -4.63 1.68 7.67
C GLY A 13 -5.01 0.23 7.40
N ILE A 14 -4.41 -0.37 6.37
CA ILE A 14 -4.48 -1.81 6.11
C ILE A 14 -3.13 -2.43 6.48
N ILE A 15 -3.16 -3.50 7.28
CA ILE A 15 -1.96 -4.25 7.64
C ILE A 15 -1.65 -5.25 6.53
N PHE A 16 -0.56 -5.04 5.81
CA PHE A 16 -0.04 -5.96 4.80
C PHE A 16 0.90 -7.00 5.42
N PRO A 17 0.70 -8.31 5.18
CA PRO A 17 1.69 -9.32 5.51
C PRO A 17 2.99 -9.10 4.73
N LYS A 18 4.14 -9.42 5.34
CA LYS A 18 5.48 -9.30 4.72
C LYS A 18 5.56 -9.95 3.33
N ALA A 19 4.96 -11.13 3.19
CA ALA A 19 4.93 -11.86 1.93
C ALA A 19 4.26 -11.08 0.78
N ILE A 20 3.25 -10.24 1.05
CA ILE A 20 2.63 -9.42 0.00
C ILE A 20 3.59 -8.35 -0.49
N LEU A 21 4.34 -7.72 0.41
CA LEU A 21 5.34 -6.70 0.07
C LEU A 21 6.49 -7.31 -0.76
N GLU A 22 6.91 -8.53 -0.42
CA GLU A 22 7.91 -9.29 -1.18
C GLU A 22 7.42 -9.61 -2.61
N LEU A 23 6.15 -10.03 -2.76
CA LEU A 23 5.56 -10.33 -4.08
C LEU A 23 5.50 -9.11 -5.01
N ILE A 24 5.30 -7.91 -4.46
CA ILE A 24 5.26 -6.66 -5.23
C ILE A 24 6.62 -5.94 -5.27
N ASN A 25 7.67 -6.54 -4.72
CA ASN A 25 9.02 -6.00 -4.65
C ASN A 25 9.08 -4.58 -4.05
N VAL A 26 8.38 -4.38 -2.93
CA VAL A 26 8.36 -3.13 -2.15
C VAL A 26 9.04 -3.34 -0.81
N ASN A 27 10.05 -2.52 -0.52
CA ASN A 27 10.68 -2.40 0.79
C ASN A 27 9.96 -1.30 1.60
N PRO A 28 9.25 -1.63 2.68
CA PRO A 28 8.43 -0.67 3.43
C PRO A 28 9.22 0.41 4.19
N VAL A 29 10.55 0.33 4.21
CA VAL A 29 11.43 1.32 4.87
C VAL A 29 12.08 2.26 3.85
N LYS A 30 12.26 1.82 2.60
CA LYS A 30 13.04 2.52 1.58
C LYS A 30 12.23 2.99 0.39
N ASP A 31 11.20 2.24 0.03
CA ASP A 31 10.38 2.52 -1.14
C ASP A 31 9.15 3.32 -0.74
N GLU A 32 8.78 4.27 -1.58
CA GLU A 32 7.50 4.97 -1.51
C GLU A 32 6.46 4.29 -2.42
N VAL A 33 5.18 4.59 -2.19
CA VAL A 33 4.07 4.07 -2.98
C VAL A 33 3.13 5.21 -3.38
N ASP A 34 2.65 5.12 -4.62
CA ASP A 34 1.55 5.96 -5.09
C ASP A 34 0.21 5.32 -4.72
N ILE A 35 -0.73 6.16 -4.33
CA ILE A 35 -2.11 5.77 -4.07
C ILE A 35 -3.01 6.54 -5.02
N LYS A 36 -3.78 5.82 -5.83
CA LYS A 36 -4.77 6.39 -6.76
C LYS A 36 -6.15 5.82 -6.47
N VAL A 37 -7.18 6.63 -6.65
CA VAL A 37 -8.58 6.19 -6.58
C VAL A 37 -9.15 6.18 -7.98
N VAL A 38 -9.60 5.02 -8.44
CA VAL A 38 -10.18 4.81 -9.78
C VAL A 38 -11.36 3.87 -9.62
N ASP A 39 -12.55 4.27 -10.07
CA ASP A 39 -13.77 3.45 -10.06
C ASP A 39 -14.04 2.75 -8.71
N ASP A 40 -14.06 3.53 -7.63
CA ASP A 40 -14.26 3.07 -6.24
C ASP A 40 -13.20 2.06 -5.75
N LYS A 41 -12.04 1.98 -6.42
CA LYS A 41 -10.90 1.13 -6.04
C LYS A 41 -9.71 1.99 -5.66
N LEU A 42 -9.04 1.58 -4.59
CA LEU A 42 -7.76 2.12 -4.18
C LEU A 42 -6.66 1.28 -4.82
N ILE A 43 -5.89 1.88 -5.72
CA ILE A 43 -4.77 1.26 -6.42
C ILE A 43 -3.48 1.75 -5.78
N ILE A 44 -2.66 0.81 -5.31
CA ILE A 44 -1.35 1.08 -4.72
C ILE A 44 -0.29 0.56 -5.67
N THR A 45 0.64 1.42 -6.07
CA THR A 45 1.77 1.06 -6.94
C THR A 45 3.08 1.51 -6.33
N LYS A 46 4.15 0.74 -6.51
CA LYS A 46 5.50 1.19 -6.15
C LYS A 46 5.78 2.51 -6.88
N TYR A 47 6.17 3.53 -6.13
CA TYR A 47 6.55 4.81 -6.71
C TYR A 47 7.77 4.59 -7.62
N LYS A 48 7.70 5.15 -8.81
CA LYS A 48 8.82 5.24 -9.73
C LYS A 48 8.94 6.70 -10.12
N GLU A 49 10.07 7.29 -9.78
CA GLU A 49 10.42 8.62 -10.25
C GLU A 49 10.57 8.50 -11.78
N GLU A 50 9.64 9.11 -12.53
CA GLU A 50 9.76 9.25 -13.97
C GLU A 50 10.89 10.27 -14.22
N ASN A 51 12.01 9.79 -14.77
CA ASN A 51 13.05 10.66 -15.33
C ASN A 51 12.63 11.11 -16.75
#